data_AF-A0A2U1Q8Z6-F1
#
_entry.id   AF-A0A2U1Q8Z6-F1
#
_cell.length_a   1.000
_cell.length_b   1.000
_cell.length_c   1.000
_cell.angle_alpha   90.00
_cell.angle_beta   90.00
_cell.angle_gamma   90.00
#
_symmetry.space_group_name_H-M   'P 1'
#
loop_
_entity.id
_entity.type
_entity.pdbx_description
1 polymer ?
#
loop_
_entity_poly.entity_id
_entity_poly.type
_entity_poly.pdbx_seq_one_letter_code
_entity_poly.pdbx_strand_id
1 'polypeptide(L)'
;MANSKYAYVRDHESKDTLESGCFIVLRVHCSNFKRFTKVHGFEKPFDERAAKLMNSCAMAVFEEFKEIVYGYGQSDEYSFVLEKNTQLFERRDRFSEFNEFEKPNDLKALNLMNSCASSMCKDFPDIILAYGFGHEYNFIFRKETDVYTRRTSKLVSVIVSSFTSLYRIKWIEFFPNKDMRSGALFEGEVLCLKETSDIQAYLAFKQQECDEKNLTNTCFWKLVESGKSEQEAHEILEELEKGKERLGKNEILFQQFGINYNDLPDMFRQGSCVLKTIVNDRRKVITVHTEDIASATFLNCYSIVSKELTDLEENASRIGEKHLNLCWVEKKMEQDHWIVVRIDGCRFSRFTKVHGFEKPFDERAAKLMNSCAMAVFEEFKEIVYGYGQSDEYSFVLEKNTQLFERRDSKLVSAICSSFTDAYVKKWKECFPKKDLQYAPRFDGRAVCYESYKLIRDYLAWRQVDCHMNTRFNTCFYARIHSGESTKTAQRNLQGTLTKERYKMLSQEFGIEYNQLPLMFRNGSSIFWDDKVKGDKWSEETSGGIPKYNSRWLLGRTPTNT
;
A
#
# COMPACT_ATOMS: atom_id res chain seq x y z
N MET A 1 15.11 22.70 1.61
CA MET A 1 15.40 22.11 2.93
C MET A 1 16.01 23.16 3.83
N ALA A 2 15.60 23.19 5.09
CA ALA A 2 16.20 24.04 6.11
C ALA A 2 17.59 23.54 6.55
N ASN A 3 18.60 24.43 6.55
CA ASN A 3 19.84 24.24 7.33
C ASN A 3 19.55 24.47 8.83
N SER A 4 18.67 23.64 9.39
CA SER A 4 18.33 23.64 10.80
C SER A 4 19.33 22.79 11.59
N LYS A 5 19.44 23.03 12.91
CA LYS A 5 20.23 22.18 13.82
C LYS A 5 19.81 20.70 13.86
N TYR A 6 18.65 20.38 13.28
CA TYR A 6 18.09 19.03 13.21
C TYR A 6 18.35 18.34 11.86
N ALA A 7 18.93 19.02 10.86
CA ALA A 7 19.03 18.51 9.49
C ALA A 7 19.83 17.18 9.37
N TYR A 8 20.70 16.90 10.34
CA TYR A 8 21.51 15.67 10.40
C TYR A 8 20.66 14.39 10.50
N VAL A 9 19.41 14.46 10.99
CA VAL A 9 18.52 13.28 11.08
C VAL A 9 18.19 12.68 9.70
N ARG A 10 18.30 13.48 8.63
CA ARG A 10 18.19 13.01 7.25
C ARG A 10 19.35 12.09 6.85
N ASP A 11 20.50 12.19 7.50
CA ASP A 11 21.70 11.44 7.09
C ASP A 11 21.65 9.96 7.56
N HIS A 12 20.59 9.59 8.29
CA HIS A 12 20.15 8.19 8.50
C HIS A 12 19.38 7.59 7.30
N GLU A 13 19.05 8.37 6.26
CA GLU A 13 18.37 7.86 5.06
C GLU A 13 19.31 6.94 4.23
N SER A 14 19.07 5.62 4.30
CA SER A 14 19.81 4.61 3.53
C SER A 14 19.69 4.84 2.02
N LYS A 15 20.79 4.70 1.27
CA LYS A 15 20.75 4.59 -0.20
C LYS A 15 20.07 3.27 -0.60
N ASP A 16 19.16 3.34 -1.58
CA ASP A 16 18.29 2.23 -2.00
C ASP A 16 18.26 2.03 -3.53
N THR A 17 19.25 2.57 -4.24
CA THR A 17 19.38 2.44 -5.71
C THR A 17 19.79 1.02 -6.10
N LEU A 18 19.00 0.39 -6.98
CA LEU A 18 19.26 -0.91 -7.57
C LEU A 18 20.45 -0.88 -8.55
N GLU A 19 21.11 -2.02 -8.73
CA GLU A 19 22.16 -2.23 -9.74
C GLU A 19 21.67 -1.80 -11.15
N SER A 20 22.56 -1.24 -11.97
CA SER A 20 22.29 -0.87 -13.37
C SER A 20 22.53 -2.05 -14.32
N GLY A 21 21.82 -2.11 -15.45
CA GLY A 21 22.03 -3.16 -16.44
C GLY A 21 21.37 -4.50 -16.08
N CYS A 22 20.30 -4.45 -15.28
CA CYS A 22 19.42 -5.59 -14.99
C CYS A 22 17.95 -5.17 -15.18
N PHE A 23 17.10 -6.10 -15.60
CA PHE A 23 15.65 -5.92 -15.62
C PHE A 23 15.14 -5.77 -14.18
N ILE A 24 14.18 -4.87 -13.98
CA ILE A 24 13.48 -4.74 -12.69
C ILE A 24 12.13 -5.43 -12.86
N VAL A 25 11.87 -6.46 -12.04
CA VAL A 25 10.58 -7.11 -11.92
C VAL A 25 9.95 -6.66 -10.61
N LEU A 26 8.81 -5.96 -10.68
CA LEU A 26 8.11 -5.45 -9.51
C LEU A 26 6.76 -6.15 -9.36
N ARG A 27 6.65 -6.99 -8.33
CA ARG A 27 5.45 -7.75 -7.97
C ARG A 27 4.56 -6.93 -7.05
N VAL A 28 3.41 -6.52 -7.54
CA VAL A 28 2.31 -5.95 -6.76
C VAL A 28 1.34 -7.08 -6.40
N HIS A 29 1.00 -7.26 -5.13
CA HIS A 29 0.01 -8.25 -4.70
C HIS A 29 -0.88 -7.69 -3.59
N CYS A 30 -2.17 -8.04 -3.60
CA CYS A 30 -3.09 -7.65 -2.52
C CYS A 30 -2.89 -8.59 -1.31
N SER A 31 -2.48 -8.07 -0.15
CA SER A 31 -2.14 -8.92 1.00
C SER A 31 -3.33 -9.32 1.87
N ASN A 32 -4.41 -8.53 1.88
CA ASN A 32 -5.69 -8.84 2.55
C ASN A 32 -6.49 -10.05 1.97
N PHE A 33 -5.81 -10.91 1.20
CA PHE A 33 -6.32 -12.15 0.59
C PHE A 33 -5.75 -13.43 1.24
N LYS A 34 -4.80 -13.34 2.18
CA LYS A 34 -3.91 -14.48 2.51
C LYS A 34 -3.54 -14.68 4.00
N ARG A 35 -4.34 -14.20 4.95
CA ARG A 35 -4.16 -14.52 6.39
C ARG A 35 -5.12 -15.59 6.95
N PHE A 36 -5.44 -16.62 6.16
CA PHE A 36 -6.06 -17.85 6.68
C PHE A 36 -5.00 -18.87 7.13
N THR A 37 -3.97 -19.10 6.31
CA THR A 37 -3.03 -20.23 6.46
C THR A 37 -1.76 -19.96 7.30
N LYS A 38 -1.72 -18.89 8.12
CA LYS A 38 -0.53 -18.55 8.96
C LYS A 38 -0.83 -18.54 10.48
N VAL A 39 -1.85 -19.26 10.93
CA VAL A 39 -2.45 -19.10 12.28
C VAL A 39 -2.53 -20.39 13.12
N HIS A 40 -2.22 -21.57 12.56
CA HIS A 40 -2.52 -22.86 13.20
C HIS A 40 -1.30 -23.80 13.37
N GLY A 41 -0.55 -23.68 14.47
CA GLY A 41 0.58 -24.58 14.83
C GLY A 41 1.06 -24.43 16.29
N PHE A 42 1.47 -25.54 16.93
CA PHE A 42 1.64 -25.71 18.41
C PHE A 42 2.75 -26.77 18.75
N GLU A 43 3.15 -27.15 19.99
CA GLU A 43 2.69 -26.85 21.37
C GLU A 43 3.76 -27.17 22.47
N LYS A 44 3.75 -26.44 23.61
CA LYS A 44 4.19 -26.80 25.01
C LYS A 44 5.67 -27.22 25.30
N PRO A 45 6.13 -27.36 26.59
CA PRO A 45 5.55 -27.10 27.95
C PRO A 45 6.48 -26.22 28.88
N PHE A 46 6.34 -26.03 30.23
CA PHE A 46 5.23 -25.69 31.18
C PHE A 46 5.80 -25.53 32.64
N ASP A 47 5.21 -24.72 33.56
CA ASP A 47 5.51 -24.66 35.03
C ASP A 47 4.20 -24.45 35.86
N GLU A 48 4.12 -25.00 37.08
CA GLU A 48 2.89 -24.98 37.92
C GLU A 48 2.64 -23.64 38.65
N ARG A 49 3.68 -22.88 39.00
CA ARG A 49 3.55 -21.69 39.86
C ARG A 49 2.97 -20.49 39.11
N ALA A 50 3.29 -20.38 37.82
CA ALA A 50 2.72 -19.36 36.93
C ALA A 50 1.18 -19.46 36.89
N ALA A 51 0.63 -20.68 36.76
CA ALA A 51 -0.81 -20.91 36.69
C ALA A 51 -1.58 -20.33 37.89
N LYS A 52 -1.04 -20.41 39.11
CA LYS A 52 -1.71 -19.86 40.32
C LYS A 52 -1.78 -18.33 40.31
N LEU A 53 -0.76 -17.66 39.77
CA LEU A 53 -0.78 -16.20 39.55
C LEU A 53 -1.76 -15.83 38.42
N MET A 54 -1.68 -16.53 37.28
CA MET A 54 -2.56 -16.32 36.13
C MET A 54 -4.04 -16.47 36.48
N ASN A 55 -4.41 -17.50 37.24
CA ASN A 55 -5.78 -17.69 37.74
C ASN A 55 -6.25 -16.51 38.61
N SER A 56 -5.36 -15.90 39.39
CA SER A 56 -5.69 -14.75 40.25
C SER A 56 -5.89 -13.48 39.42
N CYS A 57 -5.04 -13.24 38.42
CA CYS A 57 -5.22 -12.15 37.45
C CYS A 57 -6.52 -12.31 36.66
N ALA A 58 -6.88 -13.53 36.27
CA ALA A 58 -8.09 -13.80 35.51
C ALA A 58 -9.39 -13.54 36.31
N MET A 59 -9.40 -13.83 37.62
CA MET A 59 -10.55 -13.49 38.46
C MET A 59 -10.79 -11.98 38.54
N ALA A 60 -9.73 -11.16 38.58
CA ALA A 60 -9.88 -9.69 38.51
C ALA A 60 -10.45 -9.22 37.16
N VAL A 61 -10.05 -9.86 36.05
CA VAL A 61 -10.61 -9.57 34.70
C VAL A 61 -12.10 -9.95 34.62
N PHE A 62 -12.53 -11.03 35.27
CA PHE A 62 -13.96 -11.38 35.43
C PHE A 62 -14.76 -10.35 36.26
N GLU A 63 -14.15 -9.71 37.25
CA GLU A 63 -14.81 -8.68 38.07
C GLU A 63 -14.94 -7.34 37.31
N GLU A 64 -13.97 -7.01 36.45
CA GLU A 64 -13.97 -5.79 35.63
C GLU A 64 -14.90 -5.87 34.40
N PHE A 65 -14.91 -7.01 33.69
CA PHE A 65 -15.62 -7.18 32.41
C PHE A 65 -16.76 -8.21 32.52
N LYS A 66 -17.98 -7.70 32.74
CA LYS A 66 -19.18 -8.51 33.04
C LYS A 66 -19.73 -9.27 31.85
N GLU A 67 -19.24 -8.97 30.65
CA GLU A 67 -19.56 -9.63 29.39
C GLU A 67 -18.72 -10.91 29.16
N ILE A 68 -17.81 -11.25 30.07
CA ILE A 68 -17.08 -12.53 30.09
C ILE A 68 -17.94 -13.59 30.80
N VAL A 69 -18.39 -14.61 30.06
CA VAL A 69 -19.26 -15.67 30.58
C VAL A 69 -18.51 -16.95 30.97
N TYR A 70 -17.31 -17.16 30.42
CA TYR A 70 -16.43 -18.28 30.78
C TYR A 70 -14.96 -17.90 30.53
N GLY A 71 -14.03 -18.56 31.20
CA GLY A 71 -12.61 -18.22 31.13
C GLY A 71 -11.73 -19.41 31.50
N TYR A 72 -10.85 -19.78 30.59
CA TYR A 72 -9.97 -20.96 30.71
C TYR A 72 -8.51 -20.54 30.58
N GLY A 73 -7.73 -20.80 31.63
CA GLY A 73 -6.29 -20.56 31.66
C GLY A 73 -5.50 -21.85 31.44
N GLN A 74 -4.43 -21.77 30.64
CA GLN A 74 -3.43 -22.82 30.54
C GLN A 74 -2.05 -22.20 30.32
N SER A 75 -1.07 -22.63 31.11
CA SER A 75 0.28 -22.05 31.16
C SER A 75 0.23 -20.57 31.61
N ASP A 76 0.74 -19.68 30.77
CA ASP A 76 0.89 -18.23 30.88
C ASP A 76 -0.17 -17.46 30.06
N GLU A 77 -1.13 -18.17 29.46
CA GLU A 77 -2.25 -17.59 28.70
C GLU A 77 -3.61 -17.83 29.40
N TYR A 78 -4.53 -16.87 29.22
CA TYR A 78 -5.91 -16.97 29.68
C TYR A 78 -6.88 -16.59 28.56
N SER A 79 -7.69 -17.56 28.13
CA SER A 79 -8.71 -17.40 27.10
C SER A 79 -10.05 -17.07 27.73
N PHE A 80 -10.54 -15.85 27.52
CA PHE A 80 -11.85 -15.40 27.99
C PHE A 80 -12.91 -15.55 26.89
N VAL A 81 -13.92 -16.37 27.16
CA VAL A 81 -15.10 -16.53 26.31
C VAL A 81 -16.09 -15.43 26.68
N LEU A 82 -16.14 -14.43 25.80
CA LEU A 82 -17.10 -13.34 25.83
C LEU A 82 -18.49 -13.81 25.40
N GLU A 83 -19.52 -13.10 25.83
CA GLU A 83 -20.90 -13.37 25.39
C GLU A 83 -21.03 -13.21 23.87
N LYS A 84 -21.90 -14.00 23.24
CA LYS A 84 -21.93 -14.24 21.77
C LYS A 84 -22.20 -13.00 20.90
N ASN A 85 -22.50 -11.85 21.51
CA ASN A 85 -22.84 -10.59 20.85
C ASN A 85 -21.82 -9.45 21.06
N THR A 86 -20.69 -9.66 21.76
CA THR A 86 -19.69 -8.57 21.91
C THR A 86 -18.92 -8.29 20.61
N GLN A 87 -18.46 -7.05 20.43
CA GLN A 87 -17.70 -6.61 19.24
C GLN A 87 -16.20 -6.38 19.53
N LEU A 88 -15.66 -7.01 20.59
CA LEU A 88 -14.42 -6.54 21.22
C LEU A 88 -13.14 -6.78 20.39
N PHE A 89 -13.00 -7.92 19.69
CA PHE A 89 -11.80 -8.23 18.89
C PHE A 89 -12.10 -9.11 17.65
N GLU A 90 -12.35 -8.51 16.47
CA GLU A 90 -12.25 -9.24 15.19
C GLU A 90 -12.13 -8.32 13.95
N ARG A 91 -10.93 -8.17 13.35
CA ARG A 91 -10.73 -7.64 11.96
C ARG A 91 -9.40 -8.14 11.35
N ARG A 92 -9.42 -8.35 10.01
CA ARG A 92 -8.39 -8.92 9.11
C ARG A 92 -8.21 -10.44 9.25
N ASP A 93 -8.33 -11.27 8.21
CA ASP A 93 -8.44 -11.03 6.75
C ASP A 93 -9.77 -11.53 6.18
N ARG A 94 -10.43 -10.73 5.31
CA ARG A 94 -11.64 -11.13 4.55
C ARG A 94 -11.88 -10.30 3.27
N PHE A 95 -10.87 -9.84 2.50
CA PHE A 95 -11.14 -8.90 1.38
C PHE A 95 -12.11 -9.48 0.32
N SER A 96 -11.89 -10.72 -0.10
CA SER A 96 -12.74 -11.38 -1.11
C SER A 96 -14.14 -11.72 -0.60
N GLU A 97 -14.29 -11.98 0.71
CA GLU A 97 -15.59 -12.27 1.33
C GLU A 97 -16.39 -11.00 1.65
N PHE A 98 -15.76 -9.96 2.22
CA PHE A 98 -16.44 -8.69 2.49
C PHE A 98 -16.97 -8.03 1.22
N ASN A 99 -16.31 -8.26 0.07
CA ASN A 99 -16.77 -7.79 -1.23
C ASN A 99 -17.47 -8.89 -2.06
N GLU A 100 -17.87 -10.00 -1.43
CA GLU A 100 -18.53 -11.20 -1.99
C GLU A 100 -18.12 -11.49 -3.45
N PHE A 101 -16.86 -11.85 -3.66
CA PHE A 101 -16.34 -12.30 -4.96
C PHE A 101 -16.68 -13.76 -5.21
N GLU A 102 -16.98 -14.08 -6.47
CA GLU A 102 -17.21 -15.45 -6.93
C GLU A 102 -15.95 -16.33 -6.68
N LYS A 103 -16.16 -17.58 -6.24
CA LYS A 103 -15.10 -18.57 -5.96
C LYS A 103 -15.15 -19.67 -7.03
N PRO A 104 -14.02 -20.29 -7.44
CA PRO A 104 -12.64 -19.94 -7.10
C PRO A 104 -12.17 -18.60 -7.71
N ASN A 105 -12.80 -18.16 -8.79
CA ASN A 105 -12.39 -16.98 -9.57
C ASN A 105 -13.59 -16.07 -9.86
N ASP A 106 -13.41 -14.77 -9.67
CA ASP A 106 -14.37 -13.73 -10.06
C ASP A 106 -13.90 -13.07 -11.37
N LEU A 107 -14.73 -13.21 -12.41
CA LEU A 107 -14.41 -12.70 -13.75
C LEU A 107 -14.29 -11.16 -13.78
N LYS A 108 -15.03 -10.44 -12.94
CA LYS A 108 -15.01 -8.97 -12.87
C LYS A 108 -13.80 -8.49 -12.08
N ALA A 109 -13.45 -9.18 -10.98
CA ALA A 109 -12.26 -8.87 -10.18
C ALA A 109 -10.97 -9.04 -11.00
N LEU A 110 -10.86 -10.12 -11.78
CA LEU A 110 -9.72 -10.34 -12.67
C LEU A 110 -9.67 -9.30 -13.81
N ASN A 111 -10.81 -8.99 -14.44
CA ASN A 111 -10.84 -7.93 -15.46
C ASN A 111 -10.53 -6.53 -14.89
N LEU A 112 -10.90 -6.24 -13.64
CA LEU A 112 -10.47 -5.03 -12.93
C LEU A 112 -8.94 -5.01 -12.76
N MET A 113 -8.32 -6.10 -12.29
CA MET A 113 -6.86 -6.23 -12.18
C MET A 113 -6.16 -6.03 -13.55
N ASN A 114 -6.67 -6.68 -14.61
CA ASN A 114 -6.17 -6.53 -15.97
C ASN A 114 -6.30 -5.09 -16.49
N SER A 115 -7.41 -4.42 -16.18
CA SER A 115 -7.65 -3.01 -16.52
C SER A 115 -6.70 -2.07 -15.77
N CYS A 116 -6.38 -2.36 -14.50
CA CYS A 116 -5.37 -1.64 -13.72
C CYS A 116 -3.97 -1.81 -14.33
N ALA A 117 -3.53 -3.05 -14.59
CA ALA A 117 -2.26 -3.33 -15.24
C ALA A 117 -2.16 -2.70 -16.64
N SER A 118 -3.24 -2.75 -17.42
CA SER A 118 -3.33 -2.10 -18.74
C SER A 118 -3.24 -0.57 -18.68
N SER A 119 -3.64 0.05 -17.56
CA SER A 119 -3.37 1.47 -17.30
C SER A 119 -1.92 1.70 -16.86
N MET A 120 -1.36 0.85 -15.99
CA MET A 120 0.04 0.93 -15.55
C MET A 120 1.02 0.87 -16.74
N CYS A 121 0.83 -0.06 -17.67
CA CYS A 121 1.67 -0.14 -18.87
C CYS A 121 1.56 1.11 -19.78
N LYS A 122 0.44 1.85 -19.75
CA LYS A 122 0.31 3.15 -20.46
C LYS A 122 1.00 4.28 -19.68
N ASP A 123 0.83 4.28 -18.37
CA ASP A 123 1.28 5.32 -17.43
C ASP A 123 2.79 5.28 -17.13
N PHE A 124 3.44 4.16 -17.39
CA PHE A 124 4.88 3.92 -17.22
C PHE A 124 5.47 3.36 -18.53
N PRO A 125 6.12 4.21 -19.36
CA PRO A 125 6.66 3.81 -20.66
C PRO A 125 7.68 2.67 -20.61
N ASP A 126 8.48 2.59 -19.55
CA ASP A 126 9.55 1.61 -19.36
C ASP A 126 9.09 0.18 -19.00
N ILE A 127 7.81 -0.02 -18.63
CA ILE A 127 7.26 -1.37 -18.41
C ILE A 127 7.05 -2.04 -19.78
N ILE A 128 7.83 -3.06 -20.11
CA ILE A 128 7.77 -3.73 -21.41
C ILE A 128 6.60 -4.72 -21.50
N LEU A 129 6.38 -5.45 -20.40
CA LEU A 129 5.40 -6.51 -20.24
C LEU A 129 5.00 -6.59 -18.76
N ALA A 130 3.78 -7.01 -18.47
CA ALA A 130 3.34 -7.33 -17.12
C ALA A 130 2.51 -8.61 -17.11
N TYR A 131 2.77 -9.51 -16.16
CA TYR A 131 2.03 -10.78 -16.03
C TYR A 131 1.36 -10.90 -14.67
N GLY A 132 0.07 -11.23 -14.64
CA GLY A 132 -0.71 -11.30 -13.40
C GLY A 132 -1.81 -12.34 -13.43
N PHE A 133 -2.17 -12.82 -12.25
CA PHE A 133 -3.23 -13.79 -12.00
C PHE A 133 -3.74 -13.66 -10.56
N GLY A 134 -5.00 -14.04 -10.33
CA GLY A 134 -5.64 -13.93 -9.00
C GLY A 134 -5.59 -12.49 -8.44
N HIS A 135 -4.77 -12.29 -7.41
CA HIS A 135 -4.61 -11.02 -6.69
C HIS A 135 -3.21 -10.40 -6.85
N GLU A 136 -2.43 -10.81 -7.85
CA GLU A 136 -1.09 -10.25 -8.11
C GLU A 136 -0.81 -9.88 -9.57
N TYR A 137 0.15 -8.96 -9.76
CA TYR A 137 0.69 -8.53 -11.03
C TYR A 137 2.19 -8.25 -10.94
N ASN A 138 2.95 -8.76 -11.91
CA ASN A 138 4.40 -8.70 -11.99
C ASN A 138 4.78 -7.78 -13.15
N PHE A 139 5.24 -6.56 -12.86
CA PHE A 139 5.58 -5.54 -13.85
C PHE A 139 7.07 -5.62 -14.21
N ILE A 140 7.38 -5.93 -15.47
CA ILE A 140 8.75 -6.05 -15.97
C ILE A 140 9.15 -4.74 -16.66
N PHE A 141 10.21 -4.11 -16.15
CA PHE A 141 10.83 -2.93 -16.75
C PHE A 141 12.07 -3.32 -17.55
N ARG A 142 12.30 -2.61 -18.67
CA ARG A 142 13.51 -2.76 -19.51
C ARG A 142 14.82 -2.59 -18.72
N LYS A 143 15.86 -3.29 -19.18
CA LYS A 143 17.18 -3.41 -18.54
C LYS A 143 17.85 -2.04 -18.29
N GLU A 144 17.66 -1.09 -19.21
CA GLU A 144 18.22 0.27 -19.22
C GLU A 144 17.43 1.30 -18.39
N THR A 145 16.33 0.91 -17.71
CA THR A 145 15.45 1.90 -17.08
C THR A 145 16.17 2.72 -15.98
N ASP A 146 16.05 4.05 -16.04
CA ASP A 146 16.55 5.00 -15.04
C ASP A 146 15.43 5.53 -14.12
N VAL A 147 14.21 5.00 -14.27
CA VAL A 147 13.00 5.50 -13.62
C VAL A 147 13.20 5.64 -12.11
N TYR A 148 12.93 6.85 -11.60
CA TYR A 148 13.15 7.26 -10.22
C TYR A 148 14.59 7.08 -9.69
N THR A 149 15.58 7.16 -10.59
CA THR A 149 17.01 6.88 -10.35
C THR A 149 17.23 5.49 -9.74
N ARG A 150 16.45 4.51 -10.23
CA ARG A 150 16.40 3.10 -9.79
C ARG A 150 16.26 2.89 -8.27
N ARG A 151 15.70 3.86 -7.54
CA ARG A 151 15.51 3.77 -6.08
C ARG A 151 14.35 2.86 -5.72
N THR A 152 14.65 1.79 -4.99
CA THR A 152 13.74 0.69 -4.64
C THR A 152 12.48 1.21 -3.93
N SER A 153 12.64 2.02 -2.88
CA SER A 153 11.53 2.58 -2.10
C SER A 153 10.59 3.42 -2.98
N LYS A 154 11.16 4.30 -3.82
CA LYS A 154 10.43 5.17 -4.76
C LYS A 154 9.74 4.37 -5.86
N LEU A 155 10.36 3.33 -6.40
CA LEU A 155 9.75 2.43 -7.39
C LEU A 155 8.58 1.65 -6.80
N VAL A 156 8.82 0.92 -5.70
CA VAL A 156 7.82 0.11 -4.98
C VAL A 156 6.60 0.94 -4.61
N SER A 157 6.80 2.04 -3.88
CA SER A 157 5.70 2.87 -3.38
C SER A 157 4.88 3.51 -4.49
N VAL A 158 5.52 4.10 -5.52
CA VAL A 158 4.78 4.74 -6.62
C VAL A 158 4.00 3.72 -7.43
N ILE A 159 4.56 2.55 -7.71
CA ILE A 159 3.88 1.53 -8.54
C ILE A 159 2.70 0.92 -7.79
N VAL A 160 2.87 0.60 -6.50
CA VAL A 160 1.79 0.14 -5.62
C VAL A 160 0.71 1.20 -5.43
N SER A 161 1.08 2.46 -5.15
CA SER A 161 0.13 3.56 -5.01
C SER A 161 -0.64 3.79 -6.31
N SER A 162 0.04 3.83 -7.46
CA SER A 162 -0.61 3.97 -8.78
C SER A 162 -1.60 2.84 -9.05
N PHE A 163 -1.23 1.59 -8.74
CA PHE A 163 -2.13 0.44 -8.89
C PHE A 163 -3.33 0.54 -7.94
N THR A 164 -3.11 0.90 -6.67
CA THR A 164 -4.17 1.09 -5.66
C THR A 164 -5.17 2.19 -6.10
N SER A 165 -4.67 3.34 -6.56
CA SER A 165 -5.51 4.41 -7.12
C SER A 165 -6.33 3.94 -8.31
N LEU A 166 -5.72 3.23 -9.25
CA LEU A 166 -6.41 2.71 -10.44
C LEU A 166 -7.48 1.70 -10.04
N TYR A 167 -7.18 0.79 -9.10
CA TYR A 167 -8.13 -0.20 -8.60
C TYR A 167 -9.33 0.47 -7.93
N ARG A 168 -9.09 1.48 -7.06
CA ARG A 168 -10.16 2.20 -6.37
C ARG A 168 -11.01 3.08 -7.29
N ILE A 169 -10.41 3.74 -8.29
CA ILE A 169 -11.13 4.54 -9.29
C ILE A 169 -11.98 3.63 -10.19
N LYS A 170 -11.40 2.55 -10.70
CA LYS A 170 -12.06 1.67 -11.67
C LYS A 170 -13.06 0.71 -11.05
N TRP A 171 -13.08 0.55 -9.72
CA TRP A 171 -14.03 -0.33 -9.02
C TRP A 171 -15.47 -0.17 -9.54
N ILE A 172 -15.94 1.07 -9.72
CA ILE A 172 -17.30 1.38 -10.19
C ILE A 172 -17.55 0.97 -11.66
N GLU A 173 -16.51 0.81 -12.48
CA GLU A 173 -16.61 0.31 -13.87
C GLU A 173 -16.98 -1.19 -13.92
N PHE A 174 -16.53 -1.97 -12.92
CA PHE A 174 -16.69 -3.43 -12.86
C PHE A 174 -17.76 -3.87 -11.84
N PHE A 175 -18.00 -3.06 -10.81
CA PHE A 175 -18.93 -3.32 -9.71
C PHE A 175 -19.88 -2.11 -9.46
N PRO A 176 -20.64 -1.63 -10.48
CA PRO A 176 -21.37 -0.35 -10.44
C PRO A 176 -22.42 -0.23 -9.33
N ASN A 177 -22.98 -1.35 -8.86
CA ASN A 177 -24.03 -1.38 -7.83
C ASN A 177 -23.51 -1.80 -6.44
N LYS A 178 -22.19 -1.79 -6.21
CA LYS A 178 -21.56 -2.35 -5.01
C LYS A 178 -20.43 -1.46 -4.53
N ASP A 179 -20.63 -0.74 -3.43
CA ASP A 179 -19.55 0.01 -2.78
C ASP A 179 -18.46 -0.94 -2.26
N MET A 180 -17.21 -0.54 -2.47
CA MET A 180 -16.01 -1.26 -2.02
C MET A 180 -15.91 -1.18 -0.48
N ARG A 181 -16.36 -2.25 0.19
CA ARG A 181 -16.63 -2.28 1.64
C ARG A 181 -15.34 -2.19 2.48
N SER A 182 -14.28 -2.84 2.01
CA SER A 182 -12.93 -2.80 2.57
C SER A 182 -11.93 -2.25 1.55
N GLY A 183 -10.90 -1.54 2.01
CA GLY A 183 -9.78 -1.12 1.16
C GLY A 183 -8.97 -2.32 0.67
N ALA A 184 -8.47 -2.25 -0.57
CA ALA A 184 -7.55 -3.25 -1.12
C ALA A 184 -6.12 -2.86 -0.73
N LEU A 185 -5.54 -3.57 0.24
CA LEU A 185 -4.17 -3.33 0.69
C LEU A 185 -3.20 -4.03 -0.25
N PHE A 186 -2.47 -3.26 -1.04
CA PHE A 186 -1.44 -3.77 -1.96
C PHE A 186 -0.04 -3.61 -1.37
N GLU A 187 0.75 -4.67 -1.50
CA GLU A 187 2.17 -4.71 -1.18
C GLU A 187 3.02 -4.83 -2.46
N GLY A 188 4.25 -4.35 -2.40
CA GLY A 188 5.19 -4.35 -3.51
C GLY A 188 6.53 -4.98 -3.14
N GLU A 189 6.97 -5.92 -3.97
CA GLU A 189 8.26 -6.59 -3.87
C GLU A 189 9.04 -6.40 -5.18
N VAL A 190 10.37 -6.36 -5.12
CA VAL A 190 11.25 -6.17 -6.29
C VAL A 190 12.24 -7.32 -6.40
N LEU A 191 12.45 -7.76 -7.63
CA LEU A 191 13.46 -8.73 -8.05
C LEU A 191 14.26 -8.09 -9.20
N CYS A 192 15.58 -8.34 -9.21
CA CYS A 192 16.46 -7.91 -10.30
C CYS A 192 16.97 -9.12 -11.06
N LEU A 193 16.71 -9.18 -12.36
CA LEU A 193 17.10 -10.26 -13.26
C LEU A 193 18.07 -9.73 -14.32
N LYS A 194 19.12 -10.48 -14.66
CA LYS A 194 20.21 -9.94 -15.48
C LYS A 194 19.96 -10.18 -16.96
N GLU A 195 19.61 -11.39 -17.36
CA GLU A 195 19.51 -11.77 -18.77
C GLU A 195 18.08 -12.08 -19.23
N THR A 196 17.87 -12.17 -20.55
CA THR A 196 16.55 -12.46 -21.11
C THR A 196 16.05 -13.85 -20.73
N SER A 197 16.96 -14.83 -20.60
CA SER A 197 16.64 -16.18 -20.15
C SER A 197 16.11 -16.21 -18.71
N ASP A 198 16.63 -15.36 -17.81
CA ASP A 198 16.05 -15.15 -16.48
C ASP A 198 14.58 -14.70 -16.57
N ILE A 199 14.29 -13.77 -17.50
CA ILE A 199 12.95 -13.22 -17.71
C ILE A 199 11.99 -14.28 -18.26
N GLN A 200 12.43 -15.08 -19.24
CA GLN A 200 11.63 -16.19 -19.76
C GLN A 200 11.37 -17.25 -18.67
N ALA A 201 12.40 -17.65 -17.93
CA ALA A 201 12.28 -18.61 -16.83
C ALA A 201 11.36 -18.10 -15.72
N TYR A 202 11.45 -16.82 -15.36
CA TYR A 202 10.53 -16.18 -14.39
C TYR A 202 9.09 -16.20 -14.89
N LEU A 203 8.86 -15.83 -16.16
CA LEU A 203 7.53 -15.86 -16.75
C LEU A 203 6.94 -17.28 -16.79
N ALA A 204 7.74 -18.29 -17.15
CA ALA A 204 7.32 -19.69 -17.14
C ALA A 204 6.98 -20.18 -15.71
N PHE A 205 7.83 -19.88 -14.74
CA PHE A 205 7.58 -20.19 -13.32
C PHE A 205 6.26 -19.57 -12.82
N LYS A 206 6.03 -18.28 -13.11
CA LYS A 206 4.80 -17.59 -12.71
C LYS A 206 3.55 -18.12 -13.43
N GLN A 207 3.68 -18.61 -14.68
CA GLN A 207 2.59 -19.26 -15.39
C GLN A 207 2.26 -20.65 -14.83
N GLN A 208 3.28 -21.47 -14.52
CA GLN A 208 3.08 -22.74 -13.81
C GLN A 208 2.42 -22.51 -12.45
N GLU A 209 2.89 -21.51 -11.69
CA GLU A 209 2.33 -21.13 -10.39
C GLU A 209 0.87 -20.64 -10.48
N CYS A 210 0.48 -20.00 -11.59
CA CYS A 210 -0.92 -19.64 -11.87
C CYS A 210 -1.79 -20.88 -12.02
N ASP A 211 -1.41 -21.75 -12.95
CA ASP A 211 -2.19 -22.92 -13.36
C ASP A 211 -2.32 -23.97 -12.23
N GLU A 212 -1.23 -24.27 -11.52
CA GLU A 212 -1.25 -25.19 -10.37
C GLU A 212 -2.14 -24.69 -9.23
N LYS A 213 -2.11 -23.38 -8.93
CA LYS A 213 -3.01 -22.77 -7.94
C LYS A 213 -4.45 -22.73 -8.43
N ASN A 214 -4.69 -22.44 -9.71
CA ASN A 214 -6.04 -22.39 -10.26
C ASN A 214 -6.71 -23.77 -10.26
N LEU A 215 -6.00 -24.83 -10.67
CA LEU A 215 -6.45 -26.22 -10.58
C LEU A 215 -6.76 -26.61 -9.13
N THR A 216 -5.86 -26.29 -8.20
CA THR A 216 -6.01 -26.62 -6.77
C THR A 216 -7.18 -25.88 -6.12
N ASN A 217 -7.31 -24.57 -6.37
CA ASN A 217 -8.44 -23.76 -5.89
C ASN A 217 -9.76 -24.22 -6.49
N THR A 218 -9.79 -24.60 -7.77
CA THR A 218 -11.03 -25.07 -8.42
C THR A 218 -11.49 -26.39 -7.81
N CYS A 219 -10.58 -27.33 -7.57
CA CYS A 219 -10.91 -28.58 -6.88
C CYS A 219 -11.35 -28.32 -5.43
N PHE A 220 -10.65 -27.46 -4.68
CA PHE A 220 -11.03 -27.07 -3.31
C PHE A 220 -12.45 -26.52 -3.22
N TRP A 221 -12.78 -25.49 -4.01
CA TRP A 221 -14.09 -24.87 -3.92
C TRP A 221 -15.22 -25.78 -4.41
N LYS A 222 -14.95 -26.74 -5.32
CA LYS A 222 -15.94 -27.76 -5.71
C LYS A 222 -16.15 -28.84 -4.65
N LEU A 223 -15.09 -29.23 -3.92
CA LEU A 223 -15.23 -30.09 -2.74
C LEU A 223 -16.09 -29.40 -1.66
N VAL A 224 -15.84 -28.11 -1.37
CA VAL A 224 -16.65 -27.32 -0.41
C VAL A 224 -18.10 -27.15 -0.89
N GLU A 225 -18.32 -26.81 -2.16
CA GLU A 225 -19.67 -26.72 -2.76
C GLU A 225 -20.45 -28.05 -2.70
N SER A 226 -19.77 -29.20 -2.73
CA SER A 226 -20.40 -30.53 -2.55
C SER A 226 -20.77 -30.87 -1.10
N GLY A 227 -20.59 -29.93 -0.17
CA GLY A 227 -20.99 -30.07 1.23
C GLY A 227 -19.89 -30.53 2.18
N LYS A 228 -18.62 -30.56 1.75
CA LYS A 228 -17.48 -30.81 2.63
C LYS A 228 -17.09 -29.56 3.40
N SER A 229 -16.54 -29.75 4.61
CA SER A 229 -15.85 -28.67 5.31
C SER A 229 -14.56 -28.25 4.57
N GLU A 230 -14.11 -27.02 4.82
CA GLU A 230 -12.82 -26.52 4.30
C GLU A 230 -11.64 -27.38 4.77
N GLN A 231 -11.71 -27.96 5.98
CA GLN A 231 -10.69 -28.88 6.49
C GLN A 231 -10.64 -30.19 5.68
N GLU A 232 -11.77 -30.88 5.49
CA GLU A 232 -11.82 -32.09 4.65
C GLU A 232 -11.36 -31.82 3.20
N ALA A 233 -11.72 -30.66 2.65
CA ALA A 233 -11.29 -30.25 1.32
C ALA A 233 -9.77 -30.00 1.25
N HIS A 234 -9.15 -29.47 2.31
CA HIS A 234 -7.70 -29.38 2.42
C HIS A 234 -7.03 -30.74 2.57
N GLU A 235 -7.52 -31.61 3.47
CA GLU A 235 -6.96 -32.94 3.73
C GLU A 235 -6.92 -33.80 2.46
N ILE A 236 -8.02 -33.84 1.69
CA ILE A 236 -8.09 -34.53 0.38
C ILE A 236 -7.05 -34.00 -0.61
N LEU A 237 -6.85 -32.69 -0.67
CA LEU A 237 -5.89 -32.10 -1.61
C LEU A 237 -4.44 -32.34 -1.19
N GLU A 238 -4.15 -32.35 0.12
CA GLU A 238 -2.83 -32.72 0.61
C GLU A 238 -2.48 -34.18 0.33
N GLU A 239 -3.43 -35.12 0.44
CA GLU A 239 -3.18 -36.53 0.11
C GLU A 239 -2.81 -36.72 -1.37
N LEU A 240 -3.49 -36.00 -2.27
CA LEU A 240 -3.15 -35.98 -3.70
C LEU A 240 -1.78 -35.35 -3.98
N GLU A 241 -1.40 -34.30 -3.23
CA GLU A 241 -0.07 -33.68 -3.33
C GLU A 241 1.05 -34.56 -2.77
N LYS A 242 0.77 -35.33 -1.71
CA LYS A 242 1.68 -36.37 -1.19
C LYS A 242 1.92 -37.48 -2.22
N GLY A 243 0.90 -37.79 -3.04
CA GLY A 243 1.02 -38.64 -4.23
C GLY A 243 1.68 -37.97 -5.46
N LYS A 244 1.78 -36.63 -5.49
CA LYS A 244 2.30 -35.79 -6.59
C LYS A 244 1.52 -35.84 -7.92
N GLU A 245 0.33 -36.45 -7.94
CA GLU A 245 -0.39 -36.66 -9.20
C GLU A 245 -1.34 -35.50 -9.52
N ARG A 246 -0.88 -34.59 -10.39
CA ARG A 246 -1.73 -33.58 -11.05
C ARG A 246 -2.94 -34.21 -11.76
N LEU A 247 -2.78 -35.45 -12.24
CA LEU A 247 -3.86 -36.26 -12.84
C LEU A 247 -5.06 -36.40 -11.88
N GLY A 248 -4.83 -36.75 -10.61
CA GLY A 248 -5.91 -36.94 -9.62
C GLY A 248 -6.75 -35.69 -9.38
N LYS A 249 -6.17 -34.48 -9.42
CA LYS A 249 -6.94 -33.22 -9.31
C LYS A 249 -7.84 -32.98 -10.53
N ASN A 250 -7.38 -33.30 -11.74
CA ASN A 250 -8.20 -33.25 -12.95
C ASN A 250 -9.27 -34.36 -12.97
N GLU A 251 -8.92 -35.56 -12.49
CA GLU A 251 -9.80 -36.73 -12.45
C GLU A 251 -10.96 -36.51 -11.48
N ILE A 252 -10.73 -35.91 -10.30
CA ILE A 252 -11.79 -35.49 -9.38
C ILE A 252 -12.71 -34.46 -10.02
N LEU A 253 -12.15 -33.40 -10.65
CA LEU A 253 -12.96 -32.39 -11.35
C LEU A 253 -13.86 -33.02 -12.42
N PHE A 254 -13.34 -33.96 -13.20
CA PHE A 254 -14.08 -34.61 -14.28
C PHE A 254 -15.09 -35.65 -13.75
N GLN A 255 -14.69 -36.58 -12.89
CA GLN A 255 -15.53 -37.70 -12.44
C GLN A 255 -16.57 -37.30 -11.39
N GLN A 256 -16.23 -36.42 -10.44
CA GLN A 256 -17.14 -36.05 -9.34
C GLN A 256 -18.01 -34.84 -9.71
N PHE A 257 -17.50 -33.91 -10.53
CA PHE A 257 -18.17 -32.64 -10.81
C PHE A 257 -18.49 -32.41 -12.29
N GLY A 258 -18.08 -33.29 -13.20
CA GLY A 258 -18.31 -33.14 -14.64
C GLY A 258 -17.49 -32.01 -15.31
N ILE A 259 -16.48 -31.48 -14.62
CA ILE A 259 -15.69 -30.32 -15.05
C ILE A 259 -14.41 -30.81 -15.73
N ASN A 260 -14.33 -30.64 -17.06
CA ASN A 260 -13.04 -30.64 -17.75
C ASN A 260 -12.31 -29.33 -17.44
N TYR A 261 -11.18 -29.41 -16.73
CA TYR A 261 -10.38 -28.23 -16.37
C TYR A 261 -9.94 -27.41 -17.58
N ASN A 262 -9.71 -28.03 -18.74
CA ASN A 262 -9.23 -27.34 -19.94
C ASN A 262 -10.31 -26.47 -20.62
N ASP A 263 -11.60 -26.72 -20.33
CA ASP A 263 -12.71 -25.91 -20.86
C ASP A 263 -12.97 -24.66 -20.00
N LEU A 264 -12.22 -24.47 -18.91
CA LEU A 264 -12.27 -23.24 -18.10
C LEU A 264 -11.59 -22.07 -18.84
N PRO A 265 -12.09 -20.83 -18.70
CA PRO A 265 -11.55 -19.66 -19.38
C PRO A 265 -10.03 -19.51 -19.23
N ASP A 266 -9.34 -19.22 -20.34
CA ASP A 266 -7.87 -19.16 -20.39
C ASP A 266 -7.27 -18.16 -19.39
N MET A 267 -7.99 -17.08 -19.05
CA MET A 267 -7.57 -16.13 -18.02
C MET A 267 -7.43 -16.75 -16.62
N PHE A 268 -8.19 -17.81 -16.32
CA PHE A 268 -8.10 -18.54 -15.05
C PHE A 268 -6.93 -19.53 -15.07
N ARG A 269 -6.78 -20.28 -16.17
CA ARG A 269 -5.73 -21.31 -16.35
C ARG A 269 -4.35 -20.67 -16.51
N GLN A 270 -4.23 -19.73 -17.45
CA GLN A 270 -2.99 -19.15 -17.94
C GLN A 270 -2.65 -17.78 -17.37
N GLY A 271 -3.57 -17.15 -16.62
CA GLY A 271 -3.40 -15.77 -16.16
C GLY A 271 -3.50 -14.75 -17.31
N SER A 272 -2.93 -13.55 -17.11
CA SER A 272 -3.11 -12.40 -18.00
C SER A 272 -1.79 -11.70 -18.32
N CYS A 273 -1.32 -11.85 -19.57
CA CYS A 273 -0.15 -11.14 -20.08
C CYS A 273 -0.56 -9.79 -20.69
N VAL A 274 -0.06 -8.69 -20.12
CA VAL A 274 -0.36 -7.31 -20.53
C VAL A 274 0.88 -6.68 -21.13
N LEU A 275 0.90 -6.47 -22.44
CA LEU A 275 2.09 -6.04 -23.18
C LEU A 275 1.82 -4.87 -24.13
N LYS A 276 2.91 -4.23 -24.56
CA LYS A 276 2.91 -3.20 -25.60
C LYS A 276 3.11 -3.82 -26.97
N THR A 277 2.32 -3.41 -27.95
CA THR A 277 2.51 -3.77 -29.36
C THR A 277 2.07 -2.65 -30.30
N ILE A 278 2.28 -2.81 -31.59
CA ILE A 278 1.82 -1.90 -32.64
C ILE A 278 0.60 -2.53 -33.32
N VAL A 279 -0.52 -1.80 -33.38
CA VAL A 279 -1.73 -2.22 -34.09
C VAL A 279 -2.23 -1.06 -34.94
N ASN A 280 -2.23 -1.24 -36.26
CA ASN A 280 -2.57 -0.21 -37.26
C ASN A 280 -1.69 1.04 -37.07
N ASP A 281 -0.37 0.84 -37.09
CA ASP A 281 0.70 1.83 -36.90
C ASP A 281 0.67 2.65 -35.60
N ARG A 282 -0.17 2.26 -34.65
CA ARG A 282 -0.30 2.93 -33.35
C ARG A 282 0.12 1.99 -32.23
N ARG A 283 0.95 2.49 -31.31
CA ARG A 283 1.28 1.77 -30.07
C ARG A 283 0.00 1.57 -29.25
N LYS A 284 -0.30 0.33 -28.90
CA LYS A 284 -1.39 -0.05 -27.99
C LYS A 284 -0.83 -0.91 -26.86
N VAL A 285 -1.55 -0.90 -25.74
CA VAL A 285 -1.43 -1.94 -24.70
C VAL A 285 -2.59 -2.91 -24.90
N ILE A 286 -2.30 -4.20 -24.91
CA ILE A 286 -3.28 -5.28 -25.03
C ILE A 286 -3.12 -6.27 -23.88
N THR A 287 -4.17 -7.03 -23.58
CA THR A 287 -4.11 -8.22 -22.72
C THR A 287 -4.21 -9.46 -23.62
N VAL A 288 -3.43 -10.50 -23.30
CA VAL A 288 -3.33 -11.74 -24.05
C VAL A 288 -3.29 -12.91 -23.07
N HIS A 289 -3.91 -14.03 -23.47
CA HIS A 289 -3.89 -15.32 -22.79
C HIS A 289 -3.32 -16.34 -23.78
N THR A 290 -2.41 -17.21 -23.34
CA THR A 290 -1.71 -18.21 -24.17
C THR A 290 -1.12 -19.28 -23.24
N GLU A 291 -0.86 -20.49 -23.73
CA GLU A 291 -0.39 -21.61 -22.91
C GLU A 291 1.12 -21.57 -22.61
N ASP A 292 1.91 -20.76 -23.33
CA ASP A 292 3.31 -20.46 -23.00
C ASP A 292 3.65 -18.98 -23.32
N ILE A 293 3.65 -18.14 -22.27
CA ILE A 293 4.03 -16.71 -22.34
C ILE A 293 5.56 -16.49 -22.38
N ALA A 294 6.35 -17.54 -22.10
CA ALA A 294 7.81 -17.49 -22.02
C ALA A 294 8.50 -17.93 -23.33
N SER A 295 7.77 -18.65 -24.19
CA SER A 295 8.26 -19.14 -25.48
C SER A 295 8.85 -18.03 -26.34
N ALA A 296 9.99 -18.31 -26.99
CA ALA A 296 10.60 -17.40 -27.95
C ALA A 296 9.62 -17.02 -29.07
N THR A 297 8.75 -17.94 -29.50
CA THR A 297 7.69 -17.69 -30.49
C THR A 297 6.73 -16.58 -30.02
N PHE A 298 6.15 -16.70 -28.83
CA PHE A 298 5.20 -15.71 -28.31
C PHE A 298 5.85 -14.34 -28.13
N LEU A 299 7.04 -14.28 -27.53
CA LEU A 299 7.72 -13.01 -27.26
C LEU A 299 8.19 -12.32 -28.55
N ASN A 300 8.57 -13.08 -29.59
CA ASN A 300 8.92 -12.54 -30.90
C ASN A 300 7.72 -12.00 -31.71
N CYS A 301 6.48 -12.44 -31.45
CA CYS A 301 5.29 -11.91 -32.11
C CYS A 301 5.04 -10.40 -31.84
N TYR A 302 5.65 -9.83 -30.79
CA TYR A 302 5.38 -8.46 -30.35
C TYR A 302 6.61 -7.56 -30.51
N SER A 303 6.63 -6.78 -31.60
CA SER A 303 7.78 -5.95 -32.06
C SER A 303 8.23 -4.79 -31.16
N ILE A 304 7.68 -4.69 -29.94
CA ILE A 304 8.17 -3.85 -28.85
C ILE A 304 8.85 -4.73 -27.78
N VAL A 305 8.29 -5.90 -27.46
CA VAL A 305 8.88 -6.86 -26.52
C VAL A 305 10.17 -7.44 -27.09
N SER A 306 10.18 -7.89 -28.35
CA SER A 306 11.35 -8.48 -29.02
C SER A 306 12.50 -7.52 -29.35
N LYS A 307 12.38 -6.24 -28.94
CA LYS A 307 13.46 -5.25 -29.00
C LYS A 307 14.11 -4.99 -27.64
N GLU A 308 13.43 -5.37 -26.56
CA GLU A 308 13.84 -5.14 -25.18
C GLU A 308 14.20 -6.50 -24.51
N LEU A 309 13.73 -7.62 -25.08
CA LEU A 309 14.10 -9.00 -24.78
C LEU A 309 14.74 -9.63 -26.03
N THR A 310 16.08 -9.54 -26.14
CA THR A 310 16.87 -10.18 -27.20
C THR A 310 17.37 -11.56 -26.76
N ASP A 311 17.88 -12.37 -27.70
CA ASP A 311 18.59 -13.61 -27.39
C ASP A 311 17.73 -14.66 -26.63
N LEU A 312 16.45 -14.72 -27.02
CA LEU A 312 15.42 -15.61 -26.47
C LEU A 312 15.74 -17.10 -26.73
N GLU A 313 15.70 -17.93 -25.69
CA GLU A 313 15.86 -19.38 -25.80
C GLU A 313 14.55 -20.06 -26.25
N GLU A 314 14.64 -21.01 -27.20
CA GLU A 314 13.47 -21.70 -27.77
C GLU A 314 12.65 -22.50 -26.75
N ASN A 315 13.32 -23.10 -25.76
CA ASN A 315 12.73 -24.02 -24.79
C ASN A 315 12.78 -23.47 -23.35
N ALA A 316 12.74 -22.14 -23.20
CA ALA A 316 12.94 -21.48 -21.90
C ALA A 316 11.92 -21.87 -20.81
N SER A 317 10.73 -22.33 -21.19
CA SER A 317 9.74 -22.90 -20.26
C SER A 317 10.22 -24.18 -19.54
N ARG A 318 11.33 -24.80 -20.00
CA ARG A 318 12.01 -25.93 -19.31
C ARG A 318 13.06 -25.50 -18.28
N ILE A 319 13.45 -24.22 -18.26
CA ILE A 319 14.50 -23.71 -17.37
C ILE A 319 14.02 -23.75 -15.90
N GLY A 320 12.78 -23.30 -15.66
CA GLY A 320 12.06 -23.45 -14.39
C GLY A 320 12.65 -22.70 -13.19
N GLU A 321 11.99 -22.81 -12.04
CA GLU A 321 12.41 -22.14 -10.79
C GLU A 321 13.83 -22.51 -10.37
N LYS A 322 14.28 -23.74 -10.62
CA LYS A 322 15.58 -24.27 -10.17
C LYS A 322 16.80 -23.56 -10.77
N HIS A 323 16.62 -22.82 -11.86
CA HIS A 323 17.66 -21.97 -12.45
C HIS A 323 17.63 -20.54 -11.88
N LEU A 324 16.45 -20.09 -11.43
CA LEU A 324 16.23 -18.76 -10.89
C LEU A 324 16.74 -18.70 -9.45
N ASN A 325 17.92 -18.10 -9.25
CA ASN A 325 18.32 -17.64 -7.93
C ASN A 325 17.49 -16.38 -7.58
N LEU A 326 16.25 -16.58 -7.09
CA LEU A 326 15.25 -15.54 -6.81
C LEU A 326 15.62 -14.66 -5.60
N CYS A 327 16.71 -13.91 -5.72
CA CYS A 327 17.13 -12.88 -4.78
C CYS A 327 16.22 -11.66 -4.86
N TRP A 328 15.05 -11.75 -4.22
CA TRP A 328 14.20 -10.60 -3.93
C TRP A 328 15.00 -9.54 -3.16
N VAL A 329 14.79 -8.28 -3.51
CA VAL A 329 15.47 -7.12 -2.90
C VAL A 329 14.82 -6.84 -1.54
N GLU A 330 15.22 -7.64 -0.54
CA GLU A 330 14.71 -7.57 0.81
C GLU A 330 15.66 -6.83 1.75
N LYS A 331 15.27 -5.61 2.14
CA LYS A 331 15.85 -4.86 3.26
C LYS A 331 14.94 -5.03 4.49
N LYS A 332 15.49 -5.49 5.61
CA LYS A 332 14.81 -5.44 6.92
C LYS A 332 15.26 -4.22 7.72
N MET A 333 14.34 -3.61 8.44
CA MET A 333 14.62 -2.49 9.35
C MET A 333 15.14 -3.04 10.67
N GLU A 334 16.29 -2.52 11.12
CA GLU A 334 17.05 -2.95 12.31
C GLU A 334 16.15 -3.12 13.55
N GLN A 335 16.35 -4.18 14.34
CA GLN A 335 15.58 -4.40 15.57
C GLN A 335 15.88 -3.31 16.62
N ASP A 336 14.97 -3.11 17.57
CA ASP A 336 15.03 -2.07 18.61
C ASP A 336 15.11 -0.61 18.13
N HIS A 337 15.03 -0.37 16.82
CA HIS A 337 14.96 0.96 16.22
C HIS A 337 13.52 1.37 15.94
N TRP A 338 13.18 2.62 16.24
CA TRP A 338 11.93 3.24 15.80
C TRP A 338 11.94 3.33 14.27
N ILE A 339 10.83 2.98 13.62
CA ILE A 339 10.70 3.10 12.17
C ILE A 339 9.86 4.34 11.85
N VAL A 340 10.37 5.23 11.00
CA VAL A 340 9.56 6.30 10.40
C VAL A 340 9.31 5.98 8.94
N VAL A 341 8.05 5.73 8.58
CA VAL A 341 7.59 5.63 7.19
C VAL A 341 7.05 6.98 6.76
N ARG A 342 7.76 7.67 5.87
CA ARG A 342 7.28 8.90 5.24
C ARG A 342 6.62 8.59 3.90
N ILE A 343 5.44 9.16 3.69
CA ILE A 343 4.72 9.28 2.42
C ILE A 343 4.94 10.69 1.84
N ASP A 344 4.95 10.83 0.52
CA ASP A 344 5.22 12.05 -0.26
C ASP A 344 4.36 12.09 -1.55
N GLY A 345 4.01 13.28 -2.04
CA GLY A 345 3.14 13.49 -3.20
C GLY A 345 3.87 13.35 -4.54
N CYS A 346 3.78 12.19 -5.18
CA CYS A 346 4.53 11.93 -6.42
C CYS A 346 4.07 12.83 -7.58
N ARG A 347 4.89 13.84 -7.91
CA ARG A 347 4.62 14.89 -8.91
C ARG A 347 3.41 15.79 -8.56
N PHE A 348 3.13 15.99 -7.27
CA PHE A 348 1.91 16.68 -6.79
C PHE A 348 1.72 18.12 -7.31
N SER A 349 2.79 18.84 -7.67
CA SER A 349 2.68 20.17 -8.30
C SER A 349 1.85 20.16 -9.59
N ARG A 350 1.87 19.06 -10.38
CA ARG A 350 0.96 18.88 -11.52
C ARG A 350 -0.45 18.53 -11.07
N PHE A 351 -0.59 17.67 -10.06
CA PHE A 351 -1.87 17.20 -9.53
C PHE A 351 -2.70 18.37 -8.99
N THR A 352 -2.10 19.19 -8.12
CA THR A 352 -2.77 20.37 -7.53
C THR A 352 -3.10 21.46 -8.57
N LYS A 353 -2.31 21.57 -9.66
CA LYS A 353 -2.65 22.46 -10.78
C LYS A 353 -3.85 21.94 -11.58
N VAL A 354 -3.86 20.66 -11.95
CA VAL A 354 -4.94 20.07 -12.78
C VAL A 354 -6.27 20.05 -12.04
N HIS A 355 -6.26 19.76 -10.74
CA HIS A 355 -7.48 19.79 -9.91
C HIS A 355 -7.82 21.20 -9.37
N GLY A 356 -7.09 22.24 -9.80
CA GLY A 356 -7.37 23.64 -9.45
C GLY A 356 -7.41 23.89 -7.94
N PHE A 357 -6.39 23.44 -7.20
CA PHE A 357 -6.28 23.70 -5.76
C PHE A 357 -5.93 25.16 -5.49
N GLU A 358 -6.45 25.69 -4.39
CA GLU A 358 -6.13 27.03 -3.91
C GLU A 358 -4.64 27.15 -3.52
N LYS A 359 -4.11 28.38 -3.63
CA LYS A 359 -2.68 28.70 -3.43
C LYS A 359 -2.53 30.01 -2.65
N PRO A 360 -1.67 30.08 -1.61
CA PRO A 360 -0.63 29.11 -1.25
C PRO A 360 -1.13 27.78 -0.66
N PHE A 361 -2.31 27.74 -0.04
CA PHE A 361 -2.86 26.56 0.64
C PHE A 361 -4.30 26.27 0.18
N ASP A 362 -4.72 25.01 0.30
CA ASP A 362 -6.09 24.56 0.07
C ASP A 362 -6.52 23.75 1.30
N GLU A 363 -7.48 24.26 2.06
CA GLU A 363 -7.87 23.66 3.34
C GLU A 363 -8.51 22.27 3.15
N ARG A 364 -9.21 22.07 2.03
CA ARG A 364 -9.82 20.77 1.67
C ARG A 364 -8.74 19.73 1.38
N ALA A 365 -7.65 20.13 0.72
CA ALA A 365 -6.52 19.26 0.46
C ALA A 365 -5.84 18.81 1.77
N ALA A 366 -5.63 19.73 2.71
CA ALA A 366 -5.02 19.40 3.99
C ALA A 366 -5.95 18.56 4.90
N LYS A 367 -7.26 18.86 4.91
CA LYS A 367 -8.28 18.02 5.56
C LYS A 367 -8.33 16.61 4.98
N LEU A 368 -8.22 16.47 3.65
CA LEU A 368 -8.13 15.16 2.98
C LEU A 368 -6.87 14.41 3.44
N MET A 369 -5.68 15.01 3.36
CA MET A 369 -4.43 14.38 3.81
C MET A 369 -4.49 13.91 5.27
N ASN A 370 -5.06 14.72 6.17
CA ASN A 370 -5.26 14.33 7.56
C ASN A 370 -6.25 13.16 7.70
N SER A 371 -7.37 13.19 7.00
CA SER A 371 -8.37 12.10 7.02
C SER A 371 -7.82 10.79 6.41
N CYS A 372 -6.89 10.87 5.46
CA CYS A 372 -6.14 9.73 4.96
C CYS A 372 -5.18 9.16 6.02
N ALA A 373 -4.44 10.02 6.71
CA ALA A 373 -3.57 9.60 7.80
C ALA A 373 -4.36 8.96 8.97
N MET A 374 -5.56 9.46 9.30
CA MET A 374 -6.46 8.80 10.25
C MET A 374 -6.84 7.39 9.79
N ALA A 375 -7.11 7.18 8.51
CA ALA A 375 -7.40 5.84 7.98
C ALA A 375 -6.17 4.90 8.05
N VAL A 376 -4.96 5.44 7.88
CA VAL A 376 -3.71 4.68 8.09
C VAL A 376 -3.50 4.30 9.57
N PHE A 377 -3.87 5.16 10.52
CA PHE A 377 -3.96 4.81 11.96
C PHE A 377 -5.08 3.79 12.27
N GLU A 378 -6.21 3.88 11.58
CA GLU A 378 -7.24 2.84 11.65
C GLU A 378 -6.69 1.49 11.16
N GLU A 379 -5.83 1.50 10.13
CA GLU A 379 -5.28 0.29 9.52
C GLU A 379 -4.04 -0.30 10.20
N PHE A 380 -3.13 0.50 10.78
CA PHE A 380 -1.93 -0.01 11.47
C PHE A 380 -1.87 0.53 12.91
N LYS A 381 -2.01 -0.36 13.89
CA LYS A 381 -2.10 -0.01 15.33
C LYS A 381 -0.73 0.21 15.96
N GLU A 382 0.29 -0.36 15.33
CA GLU A 382 1.70 -0.24 15.64
C GLU A 382 2.27 1.14 15.29
N ILE A 383 1.48 2.01 14.62
CA ILE A 383 1.77 3.43 14.45
C ILE A 383 1.30 4.19 15.70
N VAL A 384 2.22 4.88 16.37
CA VAL A 384 1.94 5.65 17.60
C VAL A 384 1.88 7.15 17.37
N TYR A 385 2.56 7.68 16.34
CA TYR A 385 2.58 9.11 16.06
C TYR A 385 2.62 9.40 14.57
N GLY A 386 1.88 10.43 14.14
CA GLY A 386 1.77 10.88 12.76
C GLY A 386 1.99 12.37 12.67
N TYR A 387 2.76 12.81 11.68
CA TYR A 387 2.98 14.23 11.39
C TYR A 387 2.87 14.53 9.89
N GLY A 388 1.99 15.46 9.50
CA GLY A 388 1.75 15.84 8.12
C GLY A 388 1.93 17.33 7.83
N GLN A 389 2.38 17.64 6.62
CA GLN A 389 2.41 19.00 6.06
C GLN A 389 2.29 18.95 4.54
N SER A 390 1.58 19.90 3.92
CA SER A 390 1.38 19.98 2.47
C SER A 390 0.86 18.65 1.87
N ASP A 391 1.75 17.90 1.24
CA ASP A 391 1.55 16.65 0.50
C ASP A 391 2.47 15.51 1.01
N GLU A 392 3.13 15.69 2.16
CA GLU A 392 3.87 14.64 2.88
C GLU A 392 3.22 14.28 4.22
N TYR A 393 3.36 13.01 4.64
CA TYR A 393 2.95 12.52 5.96
C TYR A 393 3.98 11.53 6.50
N SER A 394 4.34 11.63 7.78
CA SER A 394 5.33 10.77 8.43
C SER A 394 4.67 9.97 9.55
N PHE A 395 4.76 8.65 9.50
CA PHE A 395 4.20 7.72 10.46
C PHE A 395 5.33 7.06 11.26
N VAL A 396 5.25 7.15 12.59
CA VAL A 396 6.22 6.60 13.55
C VAL A 396 5.66 5.29 14.11
N LEU A 397 6.36 4.19 13.87
CA LEU A 397 6.03 2.87 14.40
C LEU A 397 6.92 2.53 15.60
N GLU A 398 6.38 1.75 16.54
CA GLU A 398 7.10 1.34 17.74
C GLU A 398 8.38 0.55 17.45
N LYS A 399 9.41 0.74 18.29
CA LYS A 399 10.74 0.17 18.07
C LYS A 399 10.76 -1.37 18.00
N ASN A 400 9.85 -2.02 18.71
CA ASN A 400 9.66 -3.47 18.82
C ASN A 400 8.67 -4.04 17.78
N THR A 401 8.07 -3.22 16.90
CA THR A 401 7.08 -3.70 15.94
C THR A 401 7.61 -4.84 15.06
N GLN A 402 6.81 -5.88 14.85
CA GLN A 402 7.09 -6.96 13.90
C GLN A 402 6.16 -6.90 12.68
N LEU A 403 5.49 -5.75 12.45
CA LEU A 403 4.65 -5.51 11.29
C LEU A 403 5.43 -5.79 9.99
N PHE A 404 4.85 -6.62 9.13
CA PHE A 404 5.47 -7.19 7.91
C PHE A 404 6.87 -7.81 8.09
N GLU A 405 7.19 -8.33 9.28
CA GLU A 405 8.52 -8.86 9.64
C GLU A 405 9.63 -7.81 9.45
N ARG A 406 9.27 -6.53 9.66
CA ARG A 406 10.12 -5.34 9.50
C ARG A 406 10.69 -5.13 8.10
N ARG A 407 10.08 -5.71 7.07
CA ARG A 407 10.53 -5.56 5.66
C ARG A 407 10.19 -4.17 5.12
N ASP A 408 11.22 -3.43 4.73
CA ASP A 408 11.16 -2.04 4.24
C ASP A 408 10.13 -1.89 3.12
N SER A 409 10.25 -2.71 2.08
CA SER A 409 9.38 -2.71 0.90
C SER A 409 7.91 -2.91 1.25
N LYS A 410 7.58 -3.86 2.14
CA LYS A 410 6.20 -4.14 2.59
C LYS A 410 5.66 -3.03 3.49
N LEU A 411 6.42 -2.60 4.50
CA LEU A 411 6.05 -1.47 5.37
C LEU A 411 5.72 -0.22 4.55
N VAL A 412 6.61 0.15 3.61
CA VAL A 412 6.44 1.31 2.74
C VAL A 412 5.26 1.14 1.78
N SER A 413 5.14 0.00 1.11
CA SER A 413 4.07 -0.23 0.12
C SER A 413 2.69 -0.31 0.75
N ALA A 414 2.51 -1.06 1.84
CA ALA A 414 1.23 -1.20 2.53
C ALA A 414 0.73 0.15 3.10
N ILE A 415 1.61 0.91 3.77
CA ILE A 415 1.27 2.24 4.31
C ILE A 415 0.94 3.23 3.18
N CYS A 416 1.69 3.20 2.06
CA CYS A 416 1.36 4.00 0.88
C CYS A 416 0.05 3.57 0.22
N SER A 417 -0.24 2.27 0.12
CA SER A 417 -1.48 1.73 -0.46
C SER A 417 -2.70 2.14 0.37
N SER A 418 -2.68 1.90 1.69
CA SER A 418 -3.74 2.33 2.62
C SER A 418 -4.01 3.85 2.54
N PHE A 419 -2.97 4.68 2.55
CA PHE A 419 -3.11 6.13 2.38
C PHE A 419 -3.72 6.51 1.03
N THR A 420 -3.36 5.79 -0.04
CA THR A 420 -3.84 6.05 -1.40
C THR A 420 -5.30 5.66 -1.59
N ASP A 421 -5.72 4.48 -1.09
CA ASP A 421 -7.13 4.06 -1.09
C ASP A 421 -7.99 5.06 -0.33
N ALA A 422 -7.54 5.49 0.86
CA ALA A 422 -8.21 6.52 1.64
C ALA A 422 -8.31 7.86 0.89
N TYR A 423 -7.26 8.27 0.16
CA TYR A 423 -7.27 9.53 -0.62
C TYR A 423 -8.28 9.51 -1.76
N VAL A 424 -8.37 8.40 -2.50
CA VAL A 424 -9.38 8.25 -3.57
C VAL A 424 -10.78 8.13 -2.97
N LYS A 425 -10.96 7.29 -1.94
CA LYS A 425 -12.25 7.10 -1.25
C LYS A 425 -12.82 8.41 -0.71
N LYS A 426 -12.01 9.17 0.04
CA LYS A 426 -12.43 10.38 0.75
C LYS A 426 -12.40 11.65 -0.11
N TRP A 427 -11.98 11.56 -1.38
CA TRP A 427 -11.91 12.70 -2.30
C TRP A 427 -13.21 13.50 -2.36
N LYS A 428 -14.36 12.82 -2.52
CA LYS A 428 -15.67 13.48 -2.63
C LYS A 428 -16.17 14.12 -1.33
N GLU A 429 -15.67 13.69 -0.17
CA GLU A 429 -15.96 14.32 1.13
C GLU A 429 -15.34 15.73 1.17
N CYS A 430 -14.12 15.89 0.66
CA CYS A 430 -13.37 17.15 0.68
C CYS A 430 -13.59 18.02 -0.58
N PHE A 431 -13.84 17.40 -1.73
CA PHE A 431 -14.00 18.03 -3.03
C PHE A 431 -15.29 17.59 -3.76
N PRO A 432 -16.49 17.77 -3.18
CA PRO A 432 -17.74 17.23 -3.73
C PRO A 432 -18.01 17.67 -5.18
N LYS A 433 -17.71 18.94 -5.50
CA LYS A 433 -17.91 19.55 -6.83
C LYS A 433 -16.75 19.33 -7.83
N LYS A 434 -15.81 18.43 -7.55
CA LYS A 434 -14.69 18.10 -8.47
C LYS A 434 -14.53 16.59 -8.62
N ASP A 435 -14.17 16.14 -9.81
CA ASP A 435 -13.83 14.74 -10.09
C ASP A 435 -12.30 14.57 -10.17
N LEU A 436 -11.81 13.39 -9.80
CA LEU A 436 -10.41 13.02 -10.00
C LEU A 436 -10.14 12.94 -11.51
N GLN A 437 -9.40 13.91 -12.03
CA GLN A 437 -9.04 13.99 -13.46
C GLN A 437 -8.00 12.93 -13.85
N TYR A 438 -7.19 12.48 -12.88
CA TYR A 438 -6.33 11.30 -13.01
C TYR A 438 -5.96 10.76 -11.63
N ALA A 439 -5.50 9.51 -11.59
CA ALA A 439 -5.08 8.80 -10.38
C ALA A 439 -4.04 9.60 -9.55
N PRO A 440 -4.29 9.88 -8.26
CA PRO A 440 -3.24 10.37 -7.37
C PRO A 440 -2.16 9.30 -7.23
N ARG A 441 -0.93 9.73 -6.97
CA ARG A 441 0.22 8.84 -6.76
C ARG A 441 1.02 9.37 -5.58
N PHE A 442 1.32 8.47 -4.66
CA PHE A 442 2.18 8.73 -3.53
C PHE A 442 3.42 7.85 -3.62
N ASP A 443 4.50 8.33 -3.04
CA ASP A 443 5.69 7.54 -2.80
C ASP A 443 6.03 7.54 -1.32
N GLY A 444 6.93 6.67 -0.91
CA GLY A 444 7.36 6.61 0.47
C GLY A 444 8.68 5.88 0.70
N ARG A 445 9.14 5.93 1.94
CA ARG A 445 10.44 5.43 2.40
C ARG A 445 10.45 5.22 3.91
N ALA A 446 11.16 4.19 4.38
CA ALA A 446 11.33 3.88 5.78
C ALA A 446 12.75 4.26 6.27
N VAL A 447 12.85 4.81 7.49
CA VAL A 447 14.12 5.19 8.14
C VAL A 447 14.14 4.67 9.58
N CYS A 448 15.26 4.08 10.00
CA CYS A 448 15.51 3.66 11.38
C CYS A 448 16.02 4.82 12.24
N TYR A 449 15.58 4.89 13.49
CA TYR A 449 16.14 5.78 14.51
C TYR A 449 16.31 5.05 15.84
N GLU A 450 17.55 5.00 16.35
CA GLU A 450 17.95 4.25 17.55
C GLU A 450 17.26 4.72 18.85
N SER A 451 16.83 5.99 18.91
CA SER A 451 16.45 6.65 20.15
C SER A 451 15.32 7.66 19.98
N TYR A 452 14.58 7.86 21.08
CA TYR A 452 13.52 8.87 21.18
C TYR A 452 14.05 10.30 20.90
N LYS A 453 15.33 10.58 21.21
CA LYS A 453 15.98 11.84 20.84
C LYS A 453 15.96 12.05 19.32
N LEU A 454 16.36 11.04 18.54
CA LEU A 454 16.37 11.14 17.08
C LEU A 454 14.96 11.27 16.49
N ILE A 455 13.97 10.56 17.02
CA ILE A 455 12.56 10.73 16.62
C ILE A 455 12.04 12.14 16.92
N ARG A 456 12.27 12.67 18.11
CA ARG A 456 11.92 14.05 18.47
C ARG A 456 12.61 15.06 17.55
N ASP A 457 13.90 14.86 17.30
CA ASP A 457 14.71 15.76 16.46
C ASP A 457 14.31 15.66 14.97
N TYR A 458 13.84 14.50 14.50
CA TYR A 458 13.19 14.32 13.19
C TYR A 458 11.86 15.07 13.09
N LEU A 459 10.97 14.92 14.07
CA LEU A 459 9.68 15.63 14.09
C LEU A 459 9.89 17.16 14.15
N ALA A 460 10.89 17.62 14.93
CA ALA A 460 11.30 19.02 14.95
C ALA A 460 11.89 19.48 13.60
N TRP A 461 12.65 18.64 12.90
CA TRP A 461 13.13 18.93 11.53
C TRP A 461 11.96 19.10 10.55
N ARG A 462 10.96 18.21 10.59
CA ARG A 462 9.76 18.31 9.74
C ARG A 462 8.93 19.57 10.06
N GLN A 463 8.77 19.92 11.33
CA GLN A 463 8.06 21.14 11.74
C GLN A 463 8.79 22.44 11.33
N VAL A 464 10.12 22.48 11.42
CA VAL A 464 10.92 23.63 10.95
C VAL A 464 10.84 23.78 9.42
N ASP A 465 10.89 22.66 8.69
CA ASP A 465 10.72 22.63 7.23
C ASP A 465 9.31 23.11 6.83
N CYS A 466 8.27 22.70 7.56
CA CYS A 466 6.89 23.20 7.39
C CYS A 466 6.79 24.72 7.56
N HIS A 467 7.22 25.26 8.70
CA HIS A 467 7.17 26.70 8.97
C HIS A 467 7.95 27.51 7.92
N MET A 468 9.10 27.01 7.45
CA MET A 468 9.89 27.64 6.39
C MET A 468 9.22 27.57 5.01
N ASN A 469 8.70 26.40 4.63
CA ASN A 469 8.01 26.18 3.34
C ASN A 469 6.72 27.00 3.26
N THR A 470 5.89 26.97 4.31
CA THR A 470 4.66 27.76 4.42
C THR A 470 4.95 29.24 4.27
N ARG A 471 5.93 29.79 5.00
CA ARG A 471 6.29 31.21 4.87
C ARG A 471 6.82 31.57 3.49
N PHE A 472 7.65 30.72 2.88
CA PHE A 472 8.13 30.93 1.51
C PHE A 472 6.97 30.94 0.51
N ASN A 473 6.08 29.95 0.58
CA ASN A 473 4.91 29.82 -0.29
C ASN A 473 3.93 30.98 -0.13
N THR A 474 3.70 31.48 1.10
CA THR A 474 2.87 32.68 1.31
C THR A 474 3.45 33.90 0.59
N CYS A 475 4.76 34.15 0.70
CA CYS A 475 5.40 35.26 -0.02
C CYS A 475 5.32 35.07 -1.54
N PHE A 476 5.60 33.85 -2.01
CA PHE A 476 5.64 33.49 -3.44
C PHE A 476 4.29 33.66 -4.12
N TYR A 477 3.21 33.18 -3.49
CA TYR A 477 1.86 33.33 -4.03
C TYR A 477 1.27 34.73 -3.82
N ALA A 478 1.63 35.46 -2.76
CA ALA A 478 1.25 36.88 -2.64
C ALA A 478 1.83 37.70 -3.81
N ARG A 479 3.12 37.50 -4.13
CA ARG A 479 3.80 38.12 -5.29
C ARG A 479 3.15 37.74 -6.64
N ILE A 480 2.73 36.49 -6.82
CA ILE A 480 2.01 36.05 -8.02
C ILE A 480 0.61 36.68 -8.11
N HIS A 481 -0.11 36.74 -7.00
CA HIS A 481 -1.45 37.34 -6.94
C HIS A 481 -1.41 38.87 -7.15
N SER A 482 -0.29 39.54 -6.83
CA SER A 482 -0.02 40.92 -7.24
C SER A 482 0.54 41.07 -8.67
N GLY A 483 0.47 40.03 -9.49
CA GLY A 483 0.80 40.07 -10.93
C GLY A 483 2.25 39.72 -11.31
N GLU A 484 3.13 39.30 -10.38
CA GLU A 484 4.47 38.85 -10.77
C GLU A 484 4.45 37.51 -11.49
N SER A 485 5.31 37.35 -12.50
CA SER A 485 5.57 36.03 -13.09
C SER A 485 6.21 35.10 -12.06
N THR A 486 5.95 33.79 -12.15
CA THR A 486 6.57 32.77 -11.29
C THR A 486 8.10 32.84 -11.29
N LYS A 487 8.71 33.18 -12.43
CA LYS A 487 10.16 33.36 -12.59
C LYS A 487 10.68 34.64 -11.89
N THR A 488 9.85 35.68 -11.85
CA THR A 488 10.13 36.94 -11.13
C THR A 488 10.04 36.71 -9.62
N ALA A 489 8.92 36.19 -9.13
CA ALA A 489 8.70 35.90 -7.72
C ALA A 489 9.74 34.94 -7.14
N GLN A 490 10.11 33.88 -7.88
CA GLN A 490 11.16 32.94 -7.46
C GLN A 490 12.52 33.64 -7.31
N ARG A 491 12.90 34.51 -8.24
CA ARG A 491 14.16 35.27 -8.18
C ARG A 491 14.15 36.28 -7.03
N ASN A 492 13.05 37.01 -6.86
CA ASN A 492 12.87 38.02 -5.82
C ASN A 492 12.91 37.43 -4.40
N LEU A 493 12.54 36.15 -4.23
CA LEU A 493 12.57 35.43 -2.95
C LEU A 493 13.81 34.56 -2.72
N GLN A 494 14.69 34.45 -3.73
CA GLN A 494 15.98 33.77 -3.62
C GLN A 494 16.93 34.61 -2.74
N GLY A 495 17.67 33.95 -1.85
CA GLY A 495 18.61 34.62 -0.94
C GLY A 495 17.98 35.39 0.23
N THR A 496 16.72 35.84 0.14
CA THR A 496 16.09 36.67 1.18
C THR A 496 16.07 36.00 2.56
N LEU A 497 16.10 36.81 3.61
CA LEU A 497 16.19 36.41 5.01
C LEU A 497 14.82 36.13 5.65
N THR A 498 14.84 35.57 6.86
CA THR A 498 13.63 35.37 7.69
C THR A 498 12.90 36.68 7.98
N LYS A 499 13.64 37.74 8.38
CA LYS A 499 13.06 39.04 8.75
C LYS A 499 12.45 39.77 7.54
N GLU A 500 13.13 39.70 6.39
CA GLU A 500 12.67 40.30 5.13
C GLU A 500 11.34 39.70 4.66
N ARG A 501 11.18 38.37 4.72
CA ARG A 501 9.91 37.72 4.36
C ARG A 501 8.75 38.13 5.27
N TYR A 502 8.98 38.32 6.57
CA TYR A 502 7.94 38.87 7.45
C TYR A 502 7.59 40.32 7.11
N LYS A 503 8.61 41.18 6.90
CA LYS A 503 8.41 42.58 6.49
C LYS A 503 7.64 42.69 5.17
N MET A 504 7.99 41.85 4.19
CA MET A 504 7.30 41.75 2.90
C MET A 504 5.82 41.39 3.08
N LEU A 505 5.52 40.33 3.84
CA LEU A 505 4.14 39.89 4.07
C LEU A 505 3.28 40.97 4.72
N SER A 506 3.74 41.61 5.80
CA SER A 506 2.93 42.62 6.49
C SER A 506 2.89 43.98 5.77
N GLN A 507 4.01 44.48 5.26
CA GLN A 507 4.08 45.85 4.71
C GLN A 507 3.69 45.96 3.23
N GLU A 508 3.86 44.91 2.42
CA GLU A 508 3.52 44.95 0.99
C GLU A 508 2.16 44.30 0.70
N PHE A 509 1.75 43.30 1.50
CA PHE A 509 0.56 42.50 1.24
C PHE A 509 -0.49 42.51 2.37
N GLY A 510 -0.21 43.13 3.52
CA GLY A 510 -1.12 43.13 4.67
C GLY A 510 -1.32 41.75 5.32
N ILE A 511 -0.46 40.77 5.04
CA ILE A 511 -0.59 39.38 5.51
C ILE A 511 0.14 39.21 6.83
N GLU A 512 -0.61 39.23 7.93
CA GLU A 512 -0.10 38.84 9.24
C GLU A 512 0.12 37.32 9.32
N TYR A 513 1.35 36.88 9.03
CA TYR A 513 1.71 35.46 8.99
C TYR A 513 1.28 34.70 10.26
N ASN A 514 1.40 35.33 11.44
CA ASN A 514 1.04 34.70 12.72
C ASN A 514 -0.47 34.50 12.92
N GLN A 515 -1.32 35.06 12.05
CA GLN A 515 -2.76 34.83 12.01
C GLN A 515 -3.15 33.70 11.03
N LEU A 516 -2.23 33.19 10.21
CA LEU A 516 -2.52 32.05 9.33
C LEU A 516 -2.93 30.81 10.15
N PRO A 517 -3.86 29.97 9.64
CA PRO A 517 -4.29 28.75 10.32
C PRO A 517 -3.12 27.86 10.78
N LEU A 518 -3.21 27.37 12.01
CA LEU A 518 -2.12 26.60 12.66
C LEU A 518 -1.72 25.37 11.83
N MET A 519 -2.69 24.70 11.19
CA MET A 519 -2.45 23.52 10.35
C MET A 519 -1.51 23.78 9.16
N PHE A 520 -1.43 25.03 8.68
CA PHE A 520 -0.49 25.40 7.61
C PHE A 520 0.86 25.84 8.17
N ARG A 521 0.92 26.48 9.35
CA ARG A 521 2.19 26.95 9.95
C ARG A 521 2.99 25.85 10.64
N ASN A 522 2.29 24.94 11.31
CA ASN A 522 2.89 23.96 12.22
C ASN A 522 2.74 22.53 11.71
N GLY A 523 2.03 22.31 10.59
CA GLY A 523 1.57 21.00 10.14
C GLY A 523 0.39 20.49 10.97
N SER A 524 0.10 19.20 10.86
CA SER A 524 -0.93 18.49 11.63
C SER A 524 -0.33 17.25 12.29
N SER A 525 -0.81 16.90 13.48
CA SER A 525 -0.37 15.71 14.22
C SER A 525 -1.54 14.79 14.54
N ILE A 526 -1.29 13.48 14.54
CA ILE A 526 -2.22 12.42 14.94
C ILE A 526 -1.50 11.48 15.91
N PHE A 527 -2.19 11.05 16.96
CA PHE A 527 -1.72 10.11 17.98
C PHE A 527 -2.95 9.49 18.68
N TRP A 528 -2.73 8.39 19.41
CA TRP A 528 -3.76 7.80 20.28
C TRP A 528 -3.82 8.55 21.62
N ASP A 529 -5.02 8.78 22.17
CA ASP A 529 -5.21 9.35 23.51
C ASP A 529 -6.30 8.59 24.26
N ASP A 530 -5.89 7.85 25.29
CA ASP A 530 -6.76 7.01 26.10
C ASP A 530 -7.65 7.80 27.07
N LYS A 531 -7.42 9.11 27.24
CA LYS A 531 -8.13 9.93 28.23
C LYS A 531 -9.50 10.41 27.78
N VAL A 532 -9.87 10.24 26.50
CA VAL A 532 -11.16 10.71 25.95
C VAL A 532 -12.26 9.65 26.14
N LYS A 533 -12.53 9.27 27.40
CA LYS A 533 -13.76 8.54 27.78
C LYS A 533 -14.82 9.52 28.28
N GLY A 534 -15.45 10.22 27.34
CA GLY A 534 -16.70 10.94 27.53
C GLY A 534 -16.61 12.30 28.21
N ASP A 535 -16.42 13.35 27.41
CA ASP A 535 -17.06 14.64 27.72
C ASP A 535 -17.39 15.42 26.43
N LYS A 536 -18.22 16.47 26.53
CA LYS A 536 -18.70 17.23 25.36
C LYS A 536 -17.64 18.18 24.83
N TRP A 537 -17.23 18.00 23.58
CA TRP A 537 -16.44 18.98 22.83
C TRP A 537 -17.19 20.30 22.65
N SER A 538 -16.56 21.41 23.02
CA SER A 538 -16.95 22.76 22.60
C SER A 538 -16.31 23.10 21.26
N GLU A 539 -17.09 23.02 20.19
CA GLU A 539 -16.71 23.51 18.85
C GLU A 539 -16.61 25.04 18.86
N GLU A 540 -15.40 25.60 19.03
CA GLU A 540 -15.09 26.97 18.58
C GLU A 540 -15.00 27.01 17.04
N THR A 541 -16.10 26.71 16.35
CA THR A 541 -16.21 26.82 14.89
C THR A 541 -16.55 28.23 14.47
N SER A 542 -15.59 28.91 13.82
CA SER A 542 -15.91 29.96 12.85
C SER A 542 -16.32 29.33 11.50
N GLY A 543 -17.54 28.77 11.44
CA GLY A 543 -18.10 28.10 10.26
C GLY A 543 -18.26 26.58 10.44
N GLY A 544 -19.51 26.11 10.50
CA GLY A 544 -19.85 24.73 10.84
C GLY A 544 -19.64 23.71 9.71
N ILE A 545 -19.25 22.49 10.10
CA ILE A 545 -19.04 21.29 9.27
C ILE A 545 -19.65 20.08 10.04
N PRO A 546 -20.07 18.97 9.40
CA PRO A 546 -20.85 17.93 10.08
C PRO A 546 -20.13 17.19 11.23
N LYS A 547 -20.91 16.67 12.18
CA LYS A 547 -20.46 15.90 13.35
C LYS A 547 -19.62 14.68 12.96
N TYR A 548 -18.39 14.62 13.46
CA TYR A 548 -17.53 13.43 13.39
C TYR A 548 -17.70 12.52 14.61
N ASN A 549 -17.39 11.23 14.46
CA ASN A 549 -17.55 10.25 15.53
C ASN A 549 -16.46 10.41 16.62
N SER A 550 -16.86 10.25 17.89
CA SER A 550 -16.26 10.92 19.06
C SER A 550 -15.00 10.25 19.63
N ARG A 551 -13.99 9.98 18.81
CA ARG A 551 -12.81 9.18 19.22
C ARG A 551 -11.44 9.73 18.81
N TRP A 552 -11.36 11.00 18.41
CA TRP A 552 -10.15 11.58 17.80
C TRP A 552 -9.85 13.01 18.25
N LEU A 553 -8.57 13.36 18.33
CA LEU A 553 -8.05 14.68 18.72
C LEU A 553 -7.18 15.28 17.62
N LEU A 554 -7.48 16.53 17.23
CA LEU A 554 -6.54 17.39 16.48
C LEU A 554 -5.89 18.36 17.47
N GLY A 555 -4.70 18.01 17.95
CA GLY A 555 -4.07 18.70 19.09
C GLY A 555 -3.65 20.15 18.82
N ARG A 556 -4.04 21.08 19.70
CA ARG A 556 -3.29 22.33 19.93
C ARG A 556 -2.02 22.02 20.74
N THR A 557 -0.99 22.85 20.60
CA THR A 557 0.17 22.83 21.50
C THR A 557 -0.22 23.21 22.94
N PRO A 558 0.36 22.58 23.98
CA PRO A 558 0.22 23.07 25.34
C PRO A 558 0.70 24.52 25.46
N THR A 559 -0.12 25.37 26.07
CA THR A 559 0.32 26.69 26.55
C THR A 559 0.95 26.51 27.92
N ASN A 560 2.22 26.87 28.07
CA ASN A 560 2.88 26.86 29.37
C ASN A 560 2.16 27.83 30.33
N THR A 561 1.88 27.33 31.53
CA THR A 561 1.74 28.10 32.77
C THR A 561 2.97 27.84 33.62
#